data_AF-A0A954N3F3-F1
#
_entry.id   AF-A0A954N3F3-F1
#
_cell.length_a   1.000
_cell.length_b   1.000
_cell.length_c   1.000
_cell.angle_alpha   90.00
_cell.angle_beta   90.00
_cell.angle_gamma   90.00
#
_symmetry.space_group_name_H-M   'P 1'
#
loop_
_entity.id
_entity.type
_entity.pdbx_description
1 polymer ?
#
loop_
_entity_poly.entity_id
_entity_poly.type
_entity_poly.pdbx_seq_one_letter_code
_entity_poly.pdbx_strand_id
1 'polypeptide(L)'
;MDWNDLFGKAIELVKDHWLKAVVALALTMLSGAWTFFWAWRKWRSRYDMDVLHISQNSIEMRPTGKDGASEPWLILDVHSENQLSDDITHPIPRRLIKQAASRTTESQPFLKFSDADRWHVLNIVRLAIAEPFKIGTAAKMLPDAKVGVVDAVFAMTYERYTNMRQGKIRVMIAPRKMLDDSKAF
;
A
#
# COMPACT_ATOMS: atom_id res chain seq x y z
N MET A 1 7.77 35.95 -41.08
CA MET A 1 6.50 35.20 -41.20
C MET A 1 5.44 36.09 -40.59
N ASP A 2 4.54 36.61 -41.41
CA ASP A 2 3.61 37.67 -41.00
C ASP A 2 2.45 37.05 -40.21
N TRP A 3 2.33 37.43 -38.93
CA TRP A 3 1.31 36.89 -38.03
C TRP A 3 -0.11 37.15 -38.52
N ASN A 4 -0.31 38.22 -39.29
CA ASN A 4 -1.59 38.57 -39.86
C ASN A 4 -2.02 37.61 -40.98
N ASP A 5 -1.07 37.10 -41.77
CA ASP A 5 -1.32 36.12 -42.84
C ASP A 5 -1.61 34.72 -42.27
N LEU A 6 -0.94 34.36 -41.16
CA LEU A 6 -1.24 33.14 -40.39
C LEU A 6 -2.65 33.19 -39.77
N PHE A 7 -3.04 34.32 -39.18
CA PHE A 7 -4.38 34.51 -38.63
C PHE A 7 -5.46 34.51 -39.72
N GLY A 8 -5.22 35.17 -40.86
CA GLY A 8 -6.13 35.18 -41.99
C GLY A 8 -6.43 33.78 -42.51
N LYS A 9 -5.37 33.00 -42.77
CA LYS A 9 -5.49 31.60 -43.21
C LYS A 9 -6.16 30.70 -42.16
N ALA A 10 -5.90 30.92 -40.87
CA ALA A 10 -6.57 30.21 -39.79
C ALA A 10 -8.07 30.52 -39.73
N ILE A 11 -8.47 31.78 -39.92
CA ILE A 11 -9.89 32.19 -39.94
C ILE A 11 -10.62 31.61 -41.16
N GLU A 12 -9.96 31.56 -42.32
CA GLU A 12 -10.54 31.01 -43.56
C GLU A 12 -10.71 29.48 -43.45
N LEU A 13 -9.70 28.76 -42.94
CA LEU A 13 -9.79 27.34 -42.60
C LEU A 13 -10.87 27.06 -41.56
N VAL A 14 -10.98 27.91 -40.53
CA VAL A 14 -12.05 27.80 -39.53
C VAL A 14 -13.40 28.05 -40.16
N LYS A 15 -13.59 28.98 -41.11
CA LYS A 15 -14.88 29.17 -41.79
C LYS A 15 -15.28 27.97 -42.65
N ASP A 16 -14.34 27.37 -43.38
CA ASP A 16 -14.64 26.20 -44.22
C ASP A 16 -14.84 24.90 -43.43
N HIS A 17 -14.23 24.82 -42.25
CA HIS A 17 -14.20 23.62 -41.42
C HIS A 17 -14.74 23.84 -40.01
N TRP A 18 -15.54 24.89 -39.77
CA TRP A 18 -15.98 25.29 -38.43
C TRP A 18 -16.70 24.15 -37.70
N LEU A 19 -17.50 23.39 -38.45
CA LEU A 19 -18.20 22.23 -37.90
C LEU A 19 -17.20 21.14 -37.46
N LYS A 20 -16.13 20.88 -38.22
CA LYS A 20 -15.08 19.93 -37.83
C LYS A 20 -14.30 20.42 -36.62
N ALA A 21 -14.02 21.73 -36.55
CA ALA A 21 -13.34 22.34 -35.41
C ALA A 21 -14.20 22.26 -34.13
N VAL A 22 -15.50 22.54 -34.22
CA VAL A 22 -16.45 22.42 -33.11
C VAL A 22 -16.59 20.96 -32.66
N VAL A 23 -16.70 20.02 -33.59
CA VAL A 23 -16.78 18.58 -33.28
C VAL A 23 -15.48 18.10 -32.62
N ALA A 24 -14.31 18.48 -33.14
CA ALA A 24 -13.03 18.13 -32.54
C ALA A 24 -12.87 18.70 -31.12
N LEU A 25 -13.28 19.95 -30.92
CA LEU A 25 -13.29 20.58 -29.60
C LEU A 25 -14.24 19.84 -28.64
N ALA A 26 -15.45 19.53 -29.09
CA ALA A 26 -16.44 18.78 -28.29
C ALA A 26 -15.91 17.40 -27.88
N LEU A 27 -15.30 16.65 -28.80
CA LEU A 27 -14.68 15.35 -28.51
C LEU A 27 -13.51 15.48 -27.53
N THR A 28 -12.70 16.53 -27.67
CA THR A 28 -11.58 16.81 -26.76
C THR A 28 -12.09 17.14 -25.35
N MET A 29 -13.14 17.97 -25.24
CA MET A 29 -13.76 18.30 -23.96
C MET A 29 -14.43 17.07 -23.32
N LEU A 30 -15.11 16.24 -24.11
CA LEU A 30 -15.76 15.01 -23.60
C LEU A 30 -14.73 13.98 -23.12
N SER A 31 -13.65 13.77 -23.87
CA SER A 31 -12.55 12.88 -23.45
C SER A 31 -11.80 13.42 -22.22
N GLY A 32 -11.58 14.74 -22.15
CA GLY A 32 -11.04 15.42 -20.97
C GLY A 32 -11.93 15.27 -19.74
N ALA A 33 -13.24 15.49 -19.89
CA ALA A 33 -14.21 15.33 -18.81
C ALA A 33 -14.29 13.87 -18.33
N TRP A 34 -14.25 12.91 -19.27
CA TRP A 34 -14.25 11.48 -18.96
C TRP A 34 -13.00 11.07 -18.18
N THR A 35 -11.81 11.45 -18.66
CA THR A 35 -10.55 11.14 -17.97
C THR A 35 -10.47 11.80 -16.60
N PHE A 36 -10.92 13.06 -16.49
CA PHE A 36 -11.02 13.76 -15.21
C PHE A 36 -12.01 13.07 -14.27
N PHE A 37 -13.18 12.65 -14.75
CA PHE A 37 -14.16 11.93 -13.94
C PHE A 37 -13.58 10.63 -13.36
N TRP A 38 -12.88 9.83 -14.17
CA TRP A 38 -12.23 8.62 -13.70
C TRP A 38 -11.07 8.88 -12.75
N ALA A 39 -10.25 9.90 -13.03
CA ALA A 39 -9.17 10.32 -12.14
C ALA A 39 -9.71 10.80 -10.79
N TRP A 40 -10.77 11.62 -10.80
CA TRP A 40 -11.45 12.09 -9.60
C TRP A 40 -12.10 10.95 -8.81
N ARG A 41 -12.77 10.02 -9.49
CA ARG A 41 -13.36 8.84 -8.86
C ARG A 41 -12.29 7.95 -8.23
N LYS A 42 -11.17 7.72 -8.92
CA LYS A 42 -10.01 6.97 -8.43
C LYS A 42 -9.35 7.65 -7.23
N TRP A 43 -9.20 8.97 -7.28
CA TRP A 43 -8.71 9.78 -6.17
C TRP A 43 -9.64 9.71 -4.96
N ARG A 44 -10.96 9.69 -5.18
CA ARG A 44 -11.97 9.62 -4.11
C ARG A 44 -12.12 8.22 -3.51
N SER A 45 -11.79 7.16 -4.25
CA SER A 45 -12.07 5.77 -3.83
C SER A 45 -11.10 5.19 -2.80
N ARG A 46 -10.14 5.98 -2.27
CA ARG A 46 -9.16 5.55 -1.24
C ARG A 46 -8.47 4.22 -1.59
N TYR A 47 -7.71 4.24 -2.69
CA TYR A 47 -6.94 3.09 -3.20
C TYR A 47 -5.92 2.51 -2.20
N ASP A 48 -5.68 3.16 -1.07
CA ASP A 48 -4.66 2.76 -0.11
C ASP A 48 -5.07 1.51 0.70
N MET A 49 -6.36 1.15 0.71
CA MET A 49 -6.84 -0.14 1.26
C MET A 49 -6.58 -1.33 0.32
N ASP A 50 -5.96 -1.12 -0.83
CA ASP A 50 -5.64 -2.15 -1.81
C ASP A 50 -4.15 -2.53 -1.83
N VAL A 51 -3.34 -1.98 -0.92
CA VAL A 51 -1.92 -2.30 -0.82
C VAL A 51 -1.65 -3.00 0.51
N LEU A 52 -0.90 -4.10 0.46
CA LEU A 52 -0.42 -4.84 1.61
C LEU A 52 1.08 -4.58 1.79
N HIS A 53 1.45 -4.02 2.93
CA HIS A 53 2.84 -3.87 3.31
C HIS A 53 3.24 -4.99 4.25
N ILE A 54 4.32 -5.71 3.95
CA ILE A 54 4.88 -6.70 4.87
C ILE A 54 6.19 -6.13 5.40
N SER A 55 6.26 -5.88 6.71
CA SER A 55 7.47 -5.38 7.35
C SER A 55 7.93 -6.27 8.49
N GLN A 56 9.23 -6.54 8.53
CA GLN A 56 9.89 -7.04 9.70
C GLN A 56 10.23 -5.87 10.61
N ASN A 57 9.94 -6.02 11.89
CA ASN A 57 10.05 -4.93 12.84
C ASN A 57 11.04 -5.31 13.92
N SER A 58 11.89 -4.34 14.25
CA SER A 58 12.87 -4.40 15.32
C SER A 58 12.72 -3.13 16.17
N ILE A 59 13.20 -3.19 17.41
CA ILE A 59 13.34 -2.01 18.25
C ILE A 59 14.83 -1.71 18.36
N GLU A 60 15.20 -0.48 18.04
CA GLU A 60 16.55 0.04 18.17
C GLU A 60 16.58 1.17 19.19
N MET A 61 17.57 1.17 20.08
CA MET A 61 17.81 2.32 20.96
C MET A 61 18.55 3.39 20.18
N ARG A 62 17.94 4.56 20.01
CA ARG A 62 18.57 5.70 19.33
C ARG A 62 18.82 6.83 20.31
N PRO A 63 19.98 7.52 20.21
CA PRO A 63 20.26 8.68 21.03
C PRO A 63 19.34 9.83 20.61
N THR A 64 18.51 10.30 21.53
CA THR A 64 17.56 11.40 21.32
C THR A 64 17.96 12.55 22.23
N GLY A 65 18.54 13.61 21.64
CA GLY A 65 18.85 14.86 22.35
C GLY A 65 20.30 15.01 22.85
N LYS A 66 20.62 16.25 23.25
CA LYS A 66 21.98 16.73 23.59
C LYS A 66 22.62 16.04 24.81
N ASP A 67 21.84 15.31 25.60
CA ASP A 67 22.26 14.73 26.90
C ASP A 67 22.54 13.22 26.85
N GLY A 68 22.55 12.61 25.65
CA GLY A 68 22.89 11.19 25.48
C GLY A 68 21.79 10.21 25.92
N ALA A 69 20.58 10.69 26.23
CA ALA A 69 19.43 9.83 26.48
C ALA A 69 19.13 8.98 25.24
N SER A 70 18.84 7.69 25.46
CA SER A 70 18.46 6.77 24.38
C SER A 70 16.99 6.39 24.51
N GLU A 71 16.23 6.52 23.41
CA GLU A 71 14.84 6.10 23.36
C GLU A 71 14.67 4.89 22.45
N PRO A 72 13.69 4.01 22.72
CA PRO A 72 13.37 2.89 21.84
C PRO A 72 12.62 3.37 20.60
N TRP A 73 13.18 3.09 19.43
CA TRP A 73 12.57 3.39 18.13
C TRP A 73 12.15 2.09 17.46
N LEU A 74 10.90 2.04 17.00
CA LEU A 74 10.43 0.95 16.16
C LEU A 74 10.92 1.17 14.73
N ILE A 75 11.76 0.25 14.24
CA ILE A 75 12.23 0.23 12.86
C ILE A 75 11.33 -0.70 12.06
N LEU A 76 10.89 -0.21 10.90
CA LEU A 76 9.99 -0.92 9.99
C LEU A 76 10.75 -1.28 8.71
N ASP A 77 11.33 -2.46 8.65
CA ASP A 77 12.01 -2.96 7.46
C ASP A 77 10.99 -3.60 6.52
N VAL A 78 10.58 -2.86 5.50
CA VAL A 78 9.57 -3.31 4.53
C VAL A 78 10.20 -4.29 3.54
N HIS A 79 9.71 -5.53 3.56
CA HIS A 79 10.11 -6.60 2.63
C HIS A 79 9.31 -6.58 1.33
N SER A 80 8.04 -6.17 1.41
CA SER A 80 7.09 -6.20 0.31
C SER A 80 6.08 -5.07 0.42
N GLU A 81 5.76 -4.47 -0.73
CA GLU A 81 4.64 -3.55 -0.94
C GLU A 81 3.96 -3.93 -2.25
N ASN A 82 2.94 -4.79 -2.14
CA ASN A 82 2.21 -5.31 -3.29
C ASN A 82 0.73 -4.96 -3.20
N GLN A 83 0.00 -5.07 -4.32
CA GLN A 83 -1.45 -4.99 -4.24
C GLN A 83 -1.97 -6.22 -3.49
N LEU A 84 -3.02 -6.02 -2.69
CA LEU A 84 -3.69 -7.06 -1.95
C LEU A 84 -4.21 -8.16 -2.88
N SER A 85 -4.51 -7.83 -4.15
CA SER A 85 -4.88 -8.80 -5.18
C SER A 85 -3.77 -9.76 -5.57
N ASP A 86 -2.52 -9.31 -5.48
CA ASP A 86 -1.36 -10.02 -5.98
C ASP A 86 -0.88 -11.02 -4.93
N ASP A 87 -0.83 -10.59 -3.66
CA ASP A 87 -0.49 -11.44 -2.52
C ASP A 87 -1.64 -12.36 -2.10
N ILE A 88 -2.88 -11.91 -2.26
CA ILE A 88 -4.09 -12.63 -1.83
C ILE A 88 -5.06 -12.75 -3.00
N THR A 89 -4.94 -13.83 -3.76
CA THR A 89 -5.76 -14.05 -4.97
C THR A 89 -7.25 -14.18 -4.67
N HIS A 90 -7.61 -14.78 -3.54
CA HIS A 90 -9.01 -15.06 -3.22
C HIS A 90 -9.77 -13.81 -2.76
N PRO A 91 -10.96 -13.48 -3.34
CA PRO A 91 -11.64 -12.22 -3.07
C PRO A 91 -12.24 -12.11 -1.66
N ILE A 92 -12.61 -13.21 -1.02
CA ILE A 92 -13.25 -13.20 0.31
C ILE A 92 -12.31 -12.65 1.40
N PRO A 93 -11.09 -13.19 1.61
CA PRO A 93 -10.12 -12.63 2.55
C PRO A 93 -9.82 -11.16 2.29
N ARG A 94 -9.65 -10.75 1.02
CA ARG A 94 -9.42 -9.35 0.68
C ARG A 94 -10.54 -8.45 1.18
N ARG A 95 -11.79 -8.86 0.95
CA ARG A 95 -12.97 -8.14 1.43
C ARG A 95 -12.98 -8.07 2.96
N LEU A 96 -12.69 -9.17 3.65
CA LEU A 96 -12.65 -9.22 5.12
C LEU A 96 -11.56 -8.32 5.71
N ILE A 97 -10.37 -8.31 5.10
CA ILE A 97 -9.25 -7.42 5.46
C ILE A 97 -9.66 -5.96 5.31
N LYS A 98 -10.23 -5.58 4.15
CA LYS A 98 -10.71 -4.20 3.93
C LYS A 98 -11.81 -3.80 4.91
N GLN A 99 -12.74 -4.71 5.21
CA GLN A 99 -13.79 -4.47 6.20
C GLN A 99 -13.20 -4.27 7.60
N ALA A 100 -12.23 -5.09 8.01
CA ALA A 100 -11.54 -4.94 9.29
C ALA A 100 -10.76 -3.62 9.36
N ALA A 101 -10.04 -3.26 8.29
CA ALA A 101 -9.31 -2.01 8.16
C ALA A 101 -10.24 -0.77 8.29
N SER A 102 -11.43 -0.82 7.68
CA SER A 102 -12.39 0.29 7.77
C SER A 102 -12.90 0.57 9.20
N ARG A 103 -12.76 -0.41 10.11
CA ARG A 103 -13.20 -0.35 11.51
C ARG A 103 -12.10 0.06 12.48
N THR A 104 -10.85 0.21 12.04
CA THR A 104 -9.76 0.63 12.92
C THR A 104 -9.85 2.11 13.25
N THR A 105 -9.23 2.49 14.37
CA THR A 105 -9.10 3.88 14.83
C THR A 105 -7.64 4.19 15.10
N GLU A 106 -7.32 5.47 15.30
CA GLU A 106 -5.96 5.91 15.67
C GLU A 106 -5.47 5.23 16.95
N SER A 107 -6.36 5.04 17.93
CA SER A 107 -6.07 4.35 19.20
C SER A 107 -6.12 2.81 19.11
N GLN A 108 -6.72 2.24 18.07
CA GLN A 108 -6.82 0.80 17.86
C GLN A 108 -6.55 0.45 16.39
N PRO A 109 -5.27 0.40 15.98
CA PRO A 109 -4.89 0.18 14.60
C PRO A 109 -4.99 -1.28 14.16
N PHE A 110 -5.17 -2.23 15.09
CA PHE A 110 -5.18 -3.67 14.79
C PHE A 110 -6.46 -4.10 14.07
N LEU A 111 -6.31 -4.87 13.00
CA LEU A 111 -7.44 -5.48 12.30
C LEU A 111 -8.03 -6.60 13.15
N LYS A 112 -9.34 -6.50 13.43
CA LYS A 112 -10.08 -7.52 14.16
C LYS A 112 -10.98 -8.31 13.22
N PHE A 113 -10.87 -9.63 13.30
CA PHE A 113 -11.68 -10.59 12.53
C PHE A 113 -12.62 -11.37 13.44
N SER A 114 -13.79 -11.75 12.90
CA SER A 114 -14.71 -12.68 13.54
C SER A 114 -14.00 -14.02 13.81
N ASP A 115 -14.42 -14.76 14.83
CA ASP A 115 -13.77 -16.05 15.15
C ASP A 115 -13.90 -17.06 14.00
N ALA A 116 -15.03 -17.04 13.27
CA ALA A 116 -15.27 -17.90 12.12
C ALA A 116 -14.32 -17.62 10.94
N ASP A 117 -13.99 -16.35 10.70
CA ASP A 117 -13.18 -15.94 9.55
C ASP A 117 -11.68 -15.83 9.88
N ARG A 118 -11.34 -15.65 11.16
CA ARG A 118 -9.97 -15.32 11.62
C ARG A 118 -8.96 -16.32 11.12
N TRP A 119 -9.22 -17.62 11.29
CA TRP A 119 -8.27 -18.66 10.89
C TRP A 119 -8.00 -18.61 9.39
N HIS A 120 -9.05 -18.47 8.57
CA HIS A 120 -8.95 -18.43 7.13
C HIS A 120 -8.12 -17.23 6.64
N VAL A 121 -8.40 -16.03 7.16
CA VAL A 121 -7.67 -14.81 6.80
C VAL A 121 -6.21 -14.91 7.23
N LEU A 122 -5.95 -15.27 8.49
CA LEU A 122 -4.58 -15.34 9.00
C LEU A 122 -3.75 -16.41 8.29
N ASN A 123 -4.34 -17.55 7.92
CA ASN A 123 -3.63 -18.59 7.18
C ASN A 123 -3.20 -18.10 5.78
N ILE A 124 -4.06 -17.36 5.09
CA ILE A 124 -3.73 -16.80 3.77
C ILE A 124 -2.66 -15.71 3.89
N VAL A 125 -2.76 -14.84 4.89
CA VAL A 125 -1.72 -13.84 5.17
C VAL A 125 -0.40 -14.50 5.53
N ARG A 126 -0.41 -15.61 6.27
CA ARG A 126 0.79 -16.42 6.56
C ARG A 126 1.46 -16.92 5.28
N LEU A 127 0.68 -17.33 4.28
CA LEU A 127 1.21 -17.77 2.98
C LEU A 127 1.84 -16.59 2.22
N ALA A 128 1.19 -15.42 2.22
CA ALA A 128 1.75 -14.20 1.64
C ALA A 128 3.08 -13.79 2.32
N ILE A 129 3.14 -13.90 3.65
CA ILE A 129 4.39 -13.68 4.41
C ILE A 129 5.47 -14.69 3.99
N ALA A 130 5.12 -15.94 3.71
CA ALA A 130 6.13 -16.96 3.38
C ALA A 130 6.78 -16.73 2.01
N GLU A 131 6.13 -16.02 1.10
CA GLU A 131 6.58 -15.81 -0.28
C GLU A 131 7.98 -15.16 -0.35
N PRO A 132 8.27 -14.02 0.31
CA PRO A 132 9.61 -13.43 0.29
C PRO A 132 10.69 -14.32 0.95
N PHE A 133 10.31 -15.18 1.90
CA PHE A 133 11.24 -16.10 2.58
C PHE A 133 11.47 -17.42 1.84
N LYS A 134 10.89 -17.60 0.64
CA LYS A 134 11.15 -18.78 -0.20
C LYS A 134 12.62 -18.93 -0.57
N ILE A 135 13.35 -17.84 -0.78
CA ILE A 135 14.79 -17.88 -1.08
C ILE A 135 15.56 -18.51 0.08
N GLY A 136 15.27 -18.11 1.32
CA GLY A 136 15.87 -18.73 2.51
C GLY A 136 15.47 -20.21 2.65
N THR A 137 14.25 -20.56 2.26
CA THR A 137 13.77 -21.95 2.26
C THR A 137 14.51 -22.80 1.22
N ALA A 138 14.75 -22.27 0.02
CA ALA A 138 15.54 -22.92 -1.01
C ALA A 138 17.01 -23.03 -0.58
N ALA A 139 17.56 -21.99 0.06
CA ALA A 139 18.92 -21.99 0.59
C ALA A 139 19.11 -23.10 1.63
N LYS A 140 18.11 -23.44 2.46
CA LYS A 140 18.20 -24.57 3.40
C LYS A 140 18.45 -25.93 2.74
N MET A 141 18.17 -26.05 1.43
CA MET A 141 18.44 -27.28 0.68
C MET A 141 19.89 -27.37 0.21
N LEU A 142 20.69 -26.31 0.36
CA LEU A 142 22.12 -26.29 0.03
C LEU A 142 22.95 -26.63 1.29
N PRO A 143 23.90 -27.58 1.20
CA PRO A 143 24.68 -28.06 2.35
C PRO A 143 25.43 -26.96 3.13
N ASP A 144 25.92 -25.93 2.43
CA ASP A 144 26.80 -24.91 3.01
C ASP A 144 26.07 -23.58 3.31
N ALA A 145 24.77 -23.51 3.08
CA ALA A 145 24.01 -22.30 3.33
C ALA A 145 23.78 -22.08 4.82
N LYS A 146 24.26 -20.95 5.34
CA LYS A 146 23.97 -20.51 6.71
C LYS A 146 22.59 -19.87 6.77
N VAL A 147 21.57 -20.67 7.06
CA VAL A 147 20.19 -20.19 7.20
C VAL A 147 19.75 -20.27 8.66
N GLY A 148 19.29 -19.15 9.22
CA GLY A 148 18.70 -19.09 10.55
C GLY A 148 17.23 -19.51 10.54
N VAL A 149 16.76 -20.12 11.63
CA VAL A 149 15.33 -20.30 11.90
C VAL A 149 14.96 -19.39 13.05
N VAL A 150 13.94 -18.55 12.85
CA VAL A 150 13.46 -17.59 13.83
C VAL A 150 11.97 -17.80 14.00
N ASP A 151 11.54 -18.05 15.23
CA ASP A 151 10.13 -18.01 15.58
C ASP A 151 9.68 -16.56 15.57
N ALA A 152 8.71 -16.24 14.72
CA ALA A 152 8.14 -14.91 14.58
C ALA A 152 6.62 -14.96 14.75
N VAL A 153 6.07 -13.87 15.25
CA VAL A 153 4.65 -13.61 15.24
C VAL A 153 4.36 -12.47 14.29
N PHE A 154 3.12 -12.37 13.82
CA PHE A 154 2.70 -11.23 13.03
C PHE A 154 1.37 -10.67 13.50
N ALA A 155 1.19 -9.38 13.27
CA ALA A 155 -0.07 -8.68 13.47
C ALA A 155 -0.44 -7.91 12.21
N MET A 156 -1.74 -7.76 11.96
CA MET A 156 -2.24 -6.89 10.89
C MET A 156 -2.72 -5.57 11.48
N THR A 157 -2.25 -4.47 10.91
CA THR A 157 -2.64 -3.11 11.29
C THR A 157 -3.12 -2.31 10.10
N TYR A 158 -3.94 -1.29 10.35
CA TYR A 158 -4.29 -0.27 9.39
C TYR A 158 -4.02 1.09 10.01
N GLU A 159 -3.00 1.77 9.48
CA GLU A 159 -2.61 3.10 9.93
C GLU A 159 -3.73 4.09 9.62
N ARG A 160 -4.31 4.68 10.67
CA ARG A 160 -5.39 5.67 10.55
C ARG A 160 -5.09 6.84 11.45
N TYR A 161 -4.67 7.95 10.85
CA TYR A 161 -4.49 9.22 11.54
C TYR A 161 -5.56 10.21 11.11
N THR A 162 -5.99 11.05 12.05
CA THR A 162 -7.08 12.02 11.83
C THR A 162 -6.86 12.93 10.60
N ASN A 163 -5.59 13.26 10.28
CA ASN A 163 -5.23 14.12 9.15
C ASN A 163 -4.59 13.36 7.95
N MET A 164 -4.52 12.04 8.00
CA MET A 164 -3.85 11.26 6.96
C MET A 164 -4.87 10.86 5.88
N ARG A 165 -4.59 11.28 4.64
CA ARG A 165 -5.47 10.98 3.50
C ARG A 165 -5.39 9.52 3.08
N GLN A 166 -4.22 8.92 3.25
CA GLN A 166 -3.91 7.55 2.84
C GLN A 166 -3.65 6.69 4.07
N GLY A 167 -4.32 5.54 4.19
CA GLY A 167 -4.02 4.59 5.26
C GLY A 167 -3.47 3.30 4.65
N LYS A 168 -2.51 2.66 5.32
CA LYS A 168 -1.82 1.48 4.80
C LYS A 168 -2.20 0.25 5.60
N ILE A 169 -2.56 -0.84 4.93
CA ILE A 169 -2.70 -2.15 5.57
C ILE A 169 -1.29 -2.73 5.70
N ARG A 170 -0.88 -3.01 6.93
CA ARG A 170 0.47 -3.51 7.24
C ARG A 170 0.39 -4.83 7.97
N VAL A 171 1.27 -5.74 7.59
CA VAL A 171 1.59 -6.97 8.29
C VAL A 171 2.91 -6.75 8.99
N MET A 172 2.85 -6.60 10.30
CA MET A 172 4.00 -6.39 11.15
C MET A 172 4.49 -7.73 11.67
N ILE A 173 5.66 -8.18 11.23
CA ILE A 173 6.34 -9.38 11.69
C ILE A 173 7.35 -8.99 12.77
N ALA A 174 7.33 -9.68 13.91
CA ALA A 174 8.29 -9.48 15.00
C ALA A 174 8.78 -10.84 15.50
N PRO A 175 10.08 -11.01 15.81
CA PRO A 175 10.58 -12.21 16.47
C PRO A 175 9.81 -12.46 17.77
N ARG A 176 9.42 -13.69 18.06
CA ARG A 176 8.65 -13.98 19.28
C ARG A 176 9.42 -13.61 20.55
N LYS A 177 10.73 -13.85 20.56
CA LYS A 177 11.63 -13.47 21.66
C LYS A 177 11.54 -11.98 22.02
N MET A 178 11.25 -11.14 21.02
CA MET A 178 11.07 -9.69 21.17
C MET A 178 9.88 -9.33 22.06
N LEU A 179 8.86 -10.20 22.12
CA LEU A 179 7.63 -9.97 22.88
C LEU A 179 7.65 -10.65 24.25
N ASP A 180 8.37 -11.76 24.36
CA ASP A 180 8.48 -12.53 25.60
C ASP A 180 9.45 -11.89 26.62
N ASP A 181 10.42 -11.10 26.14
CA ASP A 181 11.38 -10.39 27.00
C ASP A 181 11.49 -8.91 26.60
N SER A 182 10.88 -8.04 27.40
CA SER A 182 10.94 -6.59 27.20
C SER A 182 12.34 -5.99 27.41
N LYS A 183 13.30 -6.79 27.92
CA LYS A 183 14.70 -6.41 28.16
C LYS A 183 15.68 -7.09 27.20
N ALA A 184 15.22 -7.84 26.21
CA ALA A 184 16.08 -8.42 25.17
C ALA A 184 16.61 -7.38 24.15
N PHE A 185 16.60 -6.09 24.53
CA PHE A 185 17.05 -4.93 23.76
C PHE A 185 18.07 -4.14 24.58
#